data_AF-M3ESQ7-F1
#
_entry.id   AF-M3ESQ7-F1
#
_cell.length_a   1.000
_cell.length_b   1.000
_cell.length_c   1.000
_cell.angle_alpha   90.00
_cell.angle_beta   90.00
_cell.angle_gamma   90.00
#
_symmetry.space_group_name_H-M   'P 1'
#
loop_
_entity.id
_entity.type
_entity.pdbx_description
1 polymer ?
#
loop_
_entity_poly.entity_id
_entity_poly.type
_entity_poly.pdbx_seq_one_letter_code
_entity_poly.pdbx_strand_id
1 'polypeptide(L)'
;MAERPPLLSVVIPIYNEEKTIPELTRRLSILHNLLTSKHSFKKDDLEILFVNDGSRDESFSVLKKFCSQTDGYKLVNLSRNYGHQTAITAGIDIATGETVVVMDGDLQDPPEFVSDLYGKLLEGYDVVYAKRKKDRENLGLNFRPRIYFTES
;
A
#
# COMPACT_ATOMS: atom_id res chain seq x y z
N MET A 1 -14.27 -7.78 22.68
CA MET A 1 -13.30 -8.72 22.07
C MET A 1 -12.23 -7.84 21.44
N ALA A 2 -10.95 -8.06 21.73
CA ALA A 2 -9.91 -7.31 21.03
C ALA A 2 -9.98 -7.70 19.55
N GLU A 3 -10.19 -6.73 18.67
CA GLU A 3 -10.09 -6.97 17.23
C GLU A 3 -8.65 -7.39 16.93
N ARG A 4 -8.49 -8.51 16.22
CA ARG A 4 -7.17 -8.96 15.77
C ARG A 4 -6.63 -7.96 14.74
N PRO A 5 -5.31 -7.73 14.68
CA PRO A 5 -4.73 -6.87 13.65
C PRO A 5 -5.05 -7.41 12.24
N PRO A 6 -5.14 -6.52 11.23
CA PRO A 6 -5.16 -6.93 9.83
C PRO A 6 -3.94 -7.80 9.49
N LEU A 7 -4.04 -8.65 8.47
CA LEU A 7 -2.89 -9.44 8.02
C LEU A 7 -1.92 -8.56 7.21
N LEU A 8 -2.46 -7.59 6.48
CA LEU A 8 -1.70 -6.74 5.56
C LEU A 8 -2.18 -5.29 5.63
N SER A 9 -1.25 -4.37 5.81
CA SER A 9 -1.44 -2.93 5.61
C SER A 9 -0.73 -2.48 4.33
N VAL A 10 -1.44 -1.76 3.47
CA VAL A 10 -0.86 -1.12 2.28
C VAL A 10 -0.83 0.38 2.51
N VAL A 11 0.38 0.94 2.63
CA VAL A 11 0.63 2.37 2.83
C VAL A 11 0.85 3.03 1.48
N ILE A 12 0.08 4.08 1.21
CA ILE A 12 0.08 4.79 -0.07
C ILE A 12 0.23 6.30 0.19
N PRO A 13 1.44 6.87 0.02
CA PRO A 13 1.62 8.32 0.08
C PRO A 13 0.95 8.99 -1.12
N ILE A 14 0.26 10.11 -0.87
CA ILE A 14 -0.50 10.87 -1.88
C ILE A 14 -0.11 12.34 -1.79
N TYR A 15 0.27 12.93 -2.94
CA TYR A 15 0.47 14.37 -3.08
C TYR A 15 0.04 14.89 -4.46
N ASN A 16 -1.06 15.64 -4.49
CA ASN A 16 -1.65 16.22 -5.70
C ASN A 16 -2.01 15.18 -6.80
N GLU A 17 -2.78 14.16 -6.44
CA GLU A 17 -3.14 13.03 -7.32
C GLU A 17 -4.66 12.90 -7.53
N GLU A 18 -5.43 14.00 -7.46
CA GLU A 18 -6.90 13.99 -7.55
C GLU A 18 -7.45 13.21 -8.75
N LYS A 19 -6.70 13.23 -9.87
CA LYS A 19 -7.07 12.57 -11.14
C LYS A 19 -6.81 11.07 -11.14
N THR A 20 -5.87 10.60 -10.32
CA THR A 20 -5.42 9.22 -10.28
C THR A 20 -6.19 8.40 -9.26
N ILE A 21 -6.63 9.04 -8.16
CA ILE A 21 -7.37 8.42 -7.05
C ILE A 21 -8.58 7.55 -7.49
N PRO A 22 -9.43 7.95 -8.46
CA PRO A 22 -10.55 7.11 -8.89
C PRO A 22 -10.13 5.76 -9.47
N GLU A 23 -9.05 5.73 -10.26
CA GLU A 23 -8.54 4.48 -10.83
C GLU A 23 -7.75 3.68 -9.79
N LEU A 24 -7.00 4.34 -8.92
CA LEU A 24 -6.29 3.71 -7.80
C LEU A 24 -7.25 2.95 -6.89
N THR A 25 -8.32 3.59 -6.43
CA THR A 25 -9.33 2.96 -5.58
C THR A 25 -10.04 1.80 -6.28
N ARG A 26 -10.30 1.89 -7.58
CA ARG A 26 -10.83 0.78 -8.39
C ARG A 26 -9.87 -0.42 -8.39
N ARG A 27 -8.58 -0.21 -8.60
CA ARG A 27 -7.57 -1.28 -8.59
C ARG A 27 -7.32 -1.87 -7.21
N LEU A 28 -7.41 -1.07 -6.15
CA LEU A 28 -7.35 -1.56 -4.78
C LEU A 28 -8.53 -2.49 -4.44
N SER A 29 -9.72 -2.23 -5.00
CA SER A 29 -10.84 -3.17 -4.93
C SER A 29 -10.54 -4.50 -5.64
N ILE A 30 -9.86 -4.45 -6.79
CA ILE A 30 -9.40 -5.66 -7.50
C ILE A 30 -8.37 -6.42 -6.65
N LEU A 31 -7.40 -5.72 -6.07
CA LEU A 31 -6.43 -6.31 -5.14
C LEU A 31 -7.13 -7.04 -3.99
N HIS A 32 -8.13 -6.43 -3.35
CA HIS A 32 -8.90 -7.07 -2.29
C HIS A 32 -9.55 -8.38 -2.77
N ASN A 33 -10.14 -8.39 -3.97
CA ASN A 33 -10.73 -9.59 -4.57
C ASN A 33 -9.68 -10.67 -4.87
N LEU A 34 -8.50 -10.28 -5.33
CA LEU A 34 -7.38 -11.21 -5.56
C LEU A 34 -6.88 -11.83 -4.26
N LEU A 35 -6.69 -11.02 -3.22
CA LEU A 35 -6.30 -11.52 -1.89
C LEU A 35 -7.38 -12.44 -1.30
N THR A 36 -8.66 -12.11 -1.47
CA THR A 36 -9.78 -12.95 -1.03
C THR A 36 -9.76 -14.31 -1.74
N SER A 37 -9.61 -14.31 -3.06
CA SER A 37 -9.69 -15.54 -3.88
C SER A 37 -8.43 -16.41 -3.81
N LYS A 38 -7.24 -15.81 -3.76
CA LYS A 38 -5.95 -16.55 -3.72
C LYS A 38 -5.51 -16.92 -2.32
N HIS A 39 -5.82 -16.09 -1.32
CA HIS A 39 -5.25 -16.17 0.03
C HIS A 39 -6.30 -16.19 1.14
N SER A 40 -7.58 -16.35 0.79
CA SER A 40 -8.71 -16.43 1.74
C SER A 40 -8.84 -15.22 2.68
N PHE A 41 -8.43 -14.03 2.21
CA PHE A 41 -8.63 -12.79 2.97
C PHE A 41 -10.12 -12.55 3.23
N LYS A 42 -10.41 -12.11 4.44
CA LYS A 42 -11.67 -11.52 4.86
C LYS A 42 -11.57 -10.00 4.72
N LYS A 43 -12.72 -9.35 4.81
CA LYS A 43 -12.85 -7.88 4.72
C LYS A 43 -11.87 -7.12 5.63
N ASP A 44 -11.66 -7.60 6.86
CA ASP A 44 -10.84 -6.92 7.87
C ASP A 44 -9.37 -7.39 7.85
N ASP A 45 -8.97 -8.26 6.92
CA ASP A 45 -7.58 -8.72 6.78
C ASP A 45 -6.70 -7.72 6.02
N LEU A 46 -7.32 -6.79 5.28
CA LEU A 46 -6.64 -5.78 4.49
C LEU A 46 -6.93 -4.39 5.03
N GLU A 47 -5.87 -3.68 5.41
CA GLU A 47 -5.90 -2.25 5.68
C GLU A 47 -5.26 -1.50 4.51
N ILE A 48 -5.96 -0.49 3.98
CA ILE A 48 -5.39 0.45 3.03
C ILE A 48 -5.26 1.80 3.73
N LEU A 49 -4.05 2.33 3.77
CA LEU A 49 -3.73 3.59 4.44
C LEU A 49 -3.22 4.61 3.43
N PHE A 50 -4.07 5.57 3.08
CA PHE A 50 -3.64 6.74 2.33
C PHE A 50 -3.01 7.77 3.26
N VAL A 51 -1.80 8.22 2.93
CA VAL A 51 -1.12 9.30 3.65
C VAL A 51 -1.06 10.52 2.76
N ASN A 52 -1.98 11.46 2.97
CA ASN A 52 -1.98 12.73 2.26
C ASN A 52 -0.86 13.64 2.80
N ASP A 53 0.15 13.89 1.98
CA ASP A 53 1.32 14.71 2.29
C ASP A 53 1.05 16.20 2.01
N GLY A 54 -0.04 16.73 2.56
CA GLY A 54 -0.41 18.13 2.42
C GLY A 54 -0.71 18.57 0.98
N SER A 55 -1.48 17.76 0.24
CA SER A 55 -1.97 18.12 -1.10
C SER A 55 -2.69 19.47 -1.10
N ARG A 56 -2.58 20.18 -2.23
CA ARG A 56 -3.20 21.50 -2.47
C ARG A 56 -4.36 21.44 -3.47
N ASP A 57 -4.58 20.28 -4.08
CA ASP A 57 -5.71 19.98 -4.95
C ASP A 57 -6.82 19.26 -4.17
N GLU A 58 -7.78 18.64 -4.86
CA GLU A 58 -8.90 17.96 -4.22
C GLU A 58 -8.58 16.55 -3.70
N SER A 59 -7.32 16.10 -3.74
CA SER A 59 -6.93 14.74 -3.31
C SER A 59 -7.45 14.40 -1.92
N PHE A 60 -7.30 15.32 -0.95
CA PHE A 60 -7.78 15.13 0.41
C PHE A 60 -9.30 14.99 0.47
N SER A 61 -10.03 15.89 -0.19
CA SER A 61 -11.50 15.89 -0.20
C SER A 61 -12.05 14.60 -0.78
N VAL A 62 -11.49 14.15 -1.91
CA VAL A 62 -11.89 12.93 -2.62
C VAL A 62 -11.61 11.69 -1.76
N LEU A 63 -10.39 11.56 -1.23
CA LEU A 63 -10.02 10.42 -0.38
C LEU A 63 -10.81 10.39 0.93
N LYS A 64 -11.06 11.54 1.55
CA LYS A 64 -11.82 11.62 2.80
C LYS A 64 -13.24 11.11 2.58
N LYS A 65 -13.88 11.52 1.48
CA LYS A 65 -15.21 11.03 1.11
C LYS A 65 -15.18 9.52 0.86
N PHE A 66 -14.22 9.04 0.08
CA PHE A 66 -14.09 7.61 -0.23
C PHE A 66 -13.89 6.74 1.01
N CYS A 67 -12.95 7.10 1.89
CA CYS A 67 -12.66 6.34 3.12
C CYS A 67 -13.84 6.35 4.10
N SER A 68 -14.62 7.44 4.15
CA SER A 68 -15.83 7.48 5.00
C SER A 68 -16.94 6.51 4.57
N GLN A 69 -16.86 5.97 3.36
CA GLN A 69 -17.85 5.10 2.75
C GLN A 69 -17.34 3.66 2.54
N THR A 70 -16.06 3.40 2.83
CA THR A 70 -15.39 2.16 2.48
C THR A 70 -14.59 1.64 3.66
N ASP A 71 -15.10 0.60 4.31
CA ASP A 71 -14.41 -0.06 5.42
C ASP A 71 -13.07 -0.66 4.97
N GLY A 72 -12.10 -0.68 5.88
CA GLY A 72 -10.72 -1.12 5.60
C GLY A 72 -9.84 -0.06 4.95
N TYR A 73 -10.40 1.10 4.55
CA TYR A 73 -9.65 2.22 4.00
C TYR A 73 -9.57 3.37 5.01
N LYS A 74 -8.35 3.82 5.27
CA LYS A 74 -8.03 4.88 6.23
C LYS A 74 -7.29 6.01 5.52
N LEU A 75 -7.54 7.24 5.96
CA LEU A 75 -6.86 8.44 5.47
C LEU A 75 -6.17 9.14 6.63
N VAL A 76 -4.89 9.43 6.42
CA VAL A 76 -4.05 10.21 7.33
C VAL A 76 -3.67 11.47 6.61
N ASN A 77 -3.85 12.60 7.27
CA ASN A 77 -3.58 13.91 6.69
C ASN A 77 -2.46 14.59 7.43
N LEU A 78 -1.32 14.77 6.77
CA LEU A 78 -0.22 15.54 7.30
C LEU A 78 -0.57 17.04 7.25
N SER A 79 -0.07 17.80 8.22
CA SER A 79 -0.42 19.22 8.38
C SER A 79 0.08 20.12 7.24
N ARG A 80 1.12 19.66 6.51
CA ARG A 80 1.72 20.28 5.33
C ARG A 80 2.50 19.20 4.57
N ASN A 81 3.06 19.55 3.42
CA ASN A 81 3.98 18.69 2.71
C ASN A 81 5.32 18.57 3.47
N TYR A 82 5.68 17.35 3.85
CA TYR A 82 6.94 16.98 4.49
C TYR A 82 7.84 16.12 3.60
N GLY A 83 7.37 15.78 2.40
CA GLY A 83 8.08 14.97 1.44
C GLY A 83 7.73 13.49 1.55
N HIS A 84 7.92 12.82 0.42
CA HIS A 84 7.51 11.44 0.17
C HIS A 84 7.98 10.44 1.24
N GLN A 85 9.25 10.50 1.66
CA GLN A 85 9.79 9.60 2.69
C GLN A 85 9.09 9.78 4.05
N THR A 86 8.79 11.03 4.43
CA THR A 86 8.08 11.32 5.68
C THR A 86 6.66 10.79 5.65
N ALA A 87 5.97 10.88 4.51
CA ALA A 87 4.64 10.31 4.34
C ALA A 87 4.65 8.77 4.45
N ILE A 88 5.66 8.13 3.87
CA ILE A 88 5.87 6.67 4.03
C ILE A 88 6.09 6.32 5.50
N THR A 89 7.04 6.96 6.17
CA THR A 89 7.35 6.68 7.58
C THR A 89 6.13 6.88 8.47
N ALA A 90 5.42 8.01 8.31
CA ALA A 90 4.20 8.27 9.06
C ALA A 90 3.12 7.20 8.84
N GLY A 91 3.01 6.68 7.62
CA GLY A 91 2.08 5.60 7.30
C GLY A 91 2.49 4.26 7.91
N ILE A 92 3.78 3.92 7.89
CA ILE A 92 4.30 2.69 8.52
C ILE A 92 4.10 2.74 10.04
N ASP A 93 4.37 3.88 10.68
CA ASP A 93 4.30 4.04 12.14
C ASP A 93 2.89 3.80 12.71
N ILE A 94 1.85 4.02 11.90
CA ILE A 94 0.44 3.90 12.30
C ILE A 94 -0.28 2.72 11.64
N ALA A 95 0.38 2.02 10.71
CA ALA A 95 -0.13 0.79 10.13
C ALA A 95 -0.32 -0.25 11.24
N THR A 96 -1.44 -0.95 11.20
CA THR A 96 -1.80 -1.92 12.25
C THR A 96 -1.69 -3.38 11.84
N GLY A 97 -1.40 -3.61 10.56
CA GLY A 97 -1.29 -4.95 9.99
C GLY A 97 -0.02 -5.68 10.42
N GLU A 98 -0.08 -7.02 10.43
CA GLU A 98 1.07 -7.89 10.72
C GLU A 98 2.19 -7.71 9.68
N THR A 99 1.81 -7.37 8.45
CA THR A 99 2.72 -7.06 7.33
C THR A 99 2.41 -5.68 6.77
N VAL A 100 3.45 -4.92 6.42
CA VAL A 100 3.29 -3.62 5.75
C VAL A 100 3.91 -3.65 4.35
N VAL A 101 3.14 -3.19 3.36
CA VAL A 101 3.61 -2.93 2.00
C VAL A 101 3.46 -1.44 1.71
N VAL A 102 4.47 -0.84 1.11
CA VAL A 102 4.44 0.55 0.65
C VAL A 102 4.34 0.55 -0.87
N MET A 103 3.44 1.36 -1.43
CA MET A 103 3.33 1.56 -2.88
C MET A 103 2.91 2.98 -3.22
N ASP A 104 3.28 3.46 -4.42
CA ASP A 104 2.94 4.80 -4.88
C ASP A 104 1.51 4.88 -5.44
N GLY A 105 0.88 6.05 -5.31
CA GLY A 105 -0.46 6.31 -5.83
C GLY A 105 -0.53 6.61 -7.33
N ASP A 106 0.62 6.75 -8.00
CA ASP A 106 0.75 7.22 -9.39
C ASP A 106 0.41 6.16 -10.47
N LEU A 107 -0.01 4.96 -10.05
CA LEU A 107 -0.38 3.80 -10.88
C LEU A 107 0.74 3.23 -11.77
N GLN A 108 2.00 3.62 -11.55
CA GLN A 108 3.13 3.02 -12.29
C GLN A 108 3.27 1.53 -11.99
N ASP A 109 3.07 1.14 -10.73
CA ASP A 109 3.04 -0.25 -10.30
C ASP A 109 1.60 -0.64 -9.93
N PRO A 110 0.98 -1.64 -10.60
CA PRO A 110 -0.41 -1.97 -10.36
C PRO A 110 -0.60 -2.63 -8.98
N PRO A 111 -1.58 -2.18 -8.16
CA PRO A 111 -1.83 -2.74 -6.83
C PRO A 111 -1.99 -4.26 -6.79
N GLU A 112 -2.46 -4.87 -7.87
CA GLU A 112 -2.68 -6.30 -8.01
C GLU A 112 -1.42 -7.14 -7.72
N PHE A 113 -0.22 -6.61 -7.98
CA PHE A 113 1.03 -7.29 -7.66
C PHE A 113 1.23 -7.52 -6.16
N VAL A 114 0.60 -6.72 -5.30
CA VAL A 114 0.65 -6.94 -3.85
C VAL A 114 0.14 -8.33 -3.47
N SER A 115 -0.84 -8.87 -4.20
CA SER A 115 -1.31 -10.24 -3.98
C SER A 115 -0.25 -11.30 -4.27
N ASP A 116 0.62 -11.06 -5.25
CA ASP A 116 1.70 -11.99 -5.59
C ASP A 116 2.88 -11.84 -4.61
N LEU A 117 3.19 -10.61 -4.18
CA LEU A 117 4.14 -10.33 -3.11
C LEU A 117 3.75 -11.01 -1.79
N TYR A 118 2.46 -10.94 -1.44
CA TYR A 118 1.94 -11.62 -0.25
C TYR A 118 2.06 -13.15 -0.35
N GLY A 119 1.81 -13.73 -1.52
CA GLY A 119 2.04 -15.16 -1.73
C GLY A 119 3.50 -15.57 -1.50
N LYS A 120 4.45 -14.69 -1.88
CA LYS A 120 5.87 -14.90 -1.62
C LYS A 120 6.22 -14.73 -0.15
N LEU A 121 5.67 -13.75 0.54
CA LEU A 121 5.83 -13.60 1.99
C LEU A 121 5.46 -14.89 2.74
N LEU A 122 4.36 -15.55 2.35
CA LEU A 122 3.93 -16.82 2.95
C LEU A 122 4.91 -17.98 2.73
N GLU A 123 5.81 -17.89 1.76
CA GLU A 123 6.91 -18.86 1.57
C GLU A 123 8.06 -18.66 2.59
N GLY A 124 7.98 -17.62 3.45
CA GLY A 124 8.92 -17.35 4.54
C GLY A 124 9.94 -16.24 4.28
N TYR A 125 9.63 -15.27 3.42
CA TYR A 125 10.54 -14.15 3.11
C TYR A 125 10.26 -12.92 3.96
N ASP A 126 11.26 -12.36 4.64
CA ASP A 126 11.07 -11.21 5.54
C ASP A 126 10.87 -9.87 4.80
N VAL A 127 11.44 -9.71 3.60
CA VAL A 127 11.33 -8.50 2.78
C VAL A 127 11.21 -8.87 1.31
N VAL A 128 10.17 -8.35 0.65
CA VAL A 128 9.94 -8.55 -0.80
C VAL A 128 9.84 -7.18 -1.47
N TYR A 129 10.61 -6.98 -2.54
CA TYR A 129 10.56 -5.76 -3.36
C TYR A 129 10.28 -6.12 -4.82
N ALA A 130 9.45 -5.33 -5.48
CA ALA A 130 9.26 -5.41 -6.92
C ALA A 130 10.39 -4.66 -7.63
N LYS A 131 10.99 -5.26 -8.67
CA LYS A 131 11.99 -4.59 -9.52
C LYS A 131 11.58 -4.64 -10.98
N ARG A 132 11.49 -3.47 -11.61
CA ARG A 132 11.29 -3.35 -13.07
C ARG A 132 12.47 -3.98 -13.83
N LYS A 133 12.19 -4.98 -14.66
CA LYS A 133 13.17 -5.53 -15.62
C LYS A 133 13.12 -4.67 -16.88
N LYS A 134 14.26 -4.15 -17.32
CA LYS A 134 14.36 -3.06 -18.31
C LYS A 134 14.08 -3.47 -19.76
N ASP A 135 13.75 -4.73 -20.01
CA ASP A 135 13.45 -5.24 -21.35
C ASP A 135 12.07 -5.91 -21.36
N ARG A 136 11.14 -5.27 -22.07
CA ARG A 136 9.83 -5.80 -22.54
C ARG A 136 9.07 -6.76 -21.61
N GLU A 137 7.99 -6.24 -21.03
CA GLU A 137 6.77 -6.97 -20.62
C GLU A 137 6.86 -8.07 -19.54
N ASN A 138 7.95 -8.23 -18.80
CA ASN A 138 7.92 -9.12 -17.63
C ASN A 138 8.68 -8.55 -16.43
N LEU A 139 7.93 -8.15 -15.40
CA LEU A 139 8.41 -7.81 -14.06
C LEU A 139 8.93 -9.09 -13.38
N GLY A 140 10.24 -9.30 -13.42
CA GLY A 140 10.90 -10.40 -12.74
C GLY A 140 11.27 -10.03 -11.30
N LEU A 141 10.69 -10.73 -10.33
CA LEU A 141 11.08 -10.67 -8.92
C LEU A 141 12.49 -11.25 -8.76
N ASN A 142 13.42 -10.46 -8.21
CA ASN A 142 14.81 -10.89 -8.00
C ASN A 142 15.05 -11.05 -6.50
N PHE A 143 15.18 -12.29 -6.02
CA PHE A 143 15.34 -12.60 -4.60
C PHE A 143 16.83 -12.80 -4.25
N ARG A 144 17.31 -12.07 -3.24
CA ARG A 144 18.53 -12.42 -2.50
C ARG A 144 18.21 -12.31 -1.00
N PRO A 145 18.24 -13.41 -0.23
CA PRO A 145 18.10 -13.33 1.22
C PRO A 145 19.39 -12.78 1.84
N ARG A 146 19.22 -12.05 2.95
CA ARG A 146 20.21 -11.31 3.77
C ARG A 146 20.50 -9.88 3.29
N ILE A 147 19.94 -8.90 3.99
CA ILE A 147 20.52 -7.57 4.07
C ILE A 147 20.73 -7.21 5.53
N TYR A 148 22.00 -7.01 5.85
CA TYR A 148 22.51 -6.41 7.07
C TYR A 148 22.40 -4.88 6.92
N PHE A 149 21.93 -4.18 7.95
CA PHE A 149 22.27 -2.76 8.10
C PHE A 149 23.65 -2.71 8.79
N THR A 150 24.64 -2.14 8.12
CA THR A 150 25.85 -1.62 8.76
C THR A 150 25.75 -0.10 8.77
N GLU A 151 26.09 0.48 9.91
CA GLU A 151 26.10 1.92 10.17
C GLU A 151 27.07 2.67 9.25
N SER A 152 26.75 3.94 9.01
CA SER A 152 27.69 5.06 9.09
C SER A 152 26.91 6.32 9.47
#